data_AF-A0A1T4L572-F1
#
_entry.id   AF-A0A1T4L572-F1
#
_cell.length_a   1.000
_cell.length_b   1.000
_cell.length_c   1.000
_cell.angle_alpha   90.00
_cell.angle_beta   90.00
_cell.angle_gamma   90.00
#
_symmetry.space_group_name_H-M   'P 1'
#
loop_
_entity.id
_entity.type
_entity.pdbx_description
1 polymer ?
#
loop_
_entity_poly.entity_id
_entity_poly.type
_entity_poly.pdbx_seq_one_letter_code
_entity_poly.pdbx_strand_id
1 'polypeptide(L)'
;MYRFLYAMACSAIVMACGKTATSPVTPPSPPAGNTIYQNLNDSSLFYNQSIVIDLNKDGIADFRFSNVLIQENNAFYLQFKVKPLNSNKLLTVTVDEPFVACMNANETIGITPLTPYEWTVSASALVIKNAGSIWEGPWKNRTDSYLPVQLEKNGALYSGWIRISSSNLYPARIIVHDAAVSTVAGTGITAGSK
;
A
#
# COMPACT_ATOMS: atom_id res chain seq x y z
N MET A 1 -16.04 85.50 -33.33
CA MET A 1 -17.15 85.26 -32.39
C MET A 1 -17.05 83.80 -31.93
N TYR A 2 -16.73 83.58 -30.64
CA TYR A 2 -16.88 82.36 -29.83
C TYR A 2 -16.78 80.96 -30.49
N ARG A 3 -15.77 80.15 -30.13
CA ARG A 3 -15.84 79.17 -29.01
C ARG A 3 -14.63 78.22 -28.97
N PHE A 4 -14.08 78.08 -27.76
CA PHE A 4 -13.21 76.98 -27.30
C PHE A 4 -13.94 75.64 -27.39
N LEU A 5 -13.22 74.53 -27.67
CA LEU A 5 -13.58 73.22 -27.11
C LEU A 5 -12.36 72.29 -26.96
N TYR A 6 -12.16 71.85 -25.73
CA TYR A 6 -11.26 70.80 -25.23
C TYR A 6 -11.81 69.39 -25.53
N ALA A 7 -10.93 68.40 -25.71
CA ALA A 7 -11.15 66.99 -25.31
C ALA A 7 -9.81 66.23 -25.42
N MET A 8 -8.99 66.17 -24.37
CA MET A 8 -9.01 65.17 -23.28
C MET A 8 -8.57 63.78 -23.73
N ALA A 9 -7.28 63.50 -23.53
CA ALA A 9 -6.66 62.19 -23.71
C ALA A 9 -7.10 61.23 -22.60
N CYS A 10 -7.74 60.11 -22.96
CA CYS A 10 -7.96 58.99 -22.06
C CYS A 10 -6.71 58.09 -22.03
N SER A 11 -5.89 58.22 -20.99
CA SER A 11 -4.91 57.20 -20.62
C SER A 11 -5.62 56.09 -19.85
N ALA A 12 -5.76 54.92 -20.48
CA ALA A 12 -6.22 53.71 -19.81
C ALA A 12 -5.06 53.09 -19.02
N ILE A 13 -5.15 53.14 -17.69
CA ILE A 13 -4.25 52.39 -16.80
C ILE A 13 -4.80 50.97 -16.69
N VAL A 14 -4.11 50.01 -17.31
CA VAL A 14 -4.42 48.58 -17.17
C VAL A 14 -3.80 48.09 -15.87
N MET A 15 -4.62 47.92 -14.83
CA MET A 15 -4.19 47.26 -13.58
C MET A 15 -4.06 45.76 -13.83
N ALA A 16 -2.81 45.30 -14.03
CA ALA A 16 -2.47 43.90 -14.04
C ALA A 16 -2.64 43.31 -12.63
N CYS A 17 -3.74 42.58 -12.43
CA CYS A 17 -4.02 41.85 -11.20
C CYS A 17 -3.08 40.63 -11.13
N GLY A 18 -2.02 40.73 -10.32
CA GLY A 18 -1.11 39.62 -10.05
C GLY A 18 -1.84 38.51 -9.29
N LYS A 19 -2.21 37.44 -10.00
CA LYS A 19 -2.63 36.17 -9.38
C LYS A 19 -1.43 35.62 -8.61
N THR A 20 -1.46 35.76 -7.30
CA THR A 20 -0.52 35.11 -6.39
C THR A 20 -0.71 33.61 -6.55
N ALA A 21 0.26 32.94 -7.15
CA ALA A 21 0.30 31.49 -7.22
C ALA A 21 0.31 30.96 -5.79
N THR A 22 -0.82 30.43 -5.34
CA THR A 22 -0.94 29.76 -4.05
C THR A 22 -0.10 28.49 -4.17
N SER A 23 0.98 28.41 -3.39
CA SER A 23 1.78 27.20 -3.30
C SER A 23 0.85 26.01 -2.99
N PRO A 24 1.07 24.83 -3.60
CA PRO A 24 0.30 23.63 -3.26
C PRO A 24 0.38 23.41 -1.76
N VAL A 25 -0.75 23.47 -1.06
CA VAL A 25 -0.82 23.10 0.35
C VAL A 25 -0.50 21.62 0.41
N THR A 26 0.71 21.30 0.87
CA THR A 26 1.07 19.93 1.20
C THR A 26 0.13 19.50 2.34
N PRO A 27 -0.62 18.40 2.21
CA PRO A 27 -1.45 17.90 3.31
C PRO A 27 -0.63 17.82 4.59
N PRO A 28 -1.18 18.22 5.74
CA PRO A 28 -0.46 18.12 7.01
C PRO A 28 0.03 16.68 7.19
N SER A 29 1.32 16.53 7.42
CA SER A 29 1.92 15.24 7.78
C SER A 29 1.19 14.74 9.03
N PRO A 30 0.70 13.48 9.05
CA PRO A 30 0.03 12.94 10.23
C PRO A 30 0.95 13.07 11.45
N PRO A 31 0.39 13.31 12.66
CA PRO A 31 1.19 13.56 13.85
C PRO A 31 2.18 12.41 14.09
N ALA A 32 3.46 12.76 14.19
CA ALA A 32 4.50 11.83 14.60
C ALA A 32 4.14 11.25 15.98
N GLY A 33 3.88 9.94 16.05
CA GLY A 33 3.56 9.24 17.31
C GLY A 33 2.38 8.26 17.25
N ASN A 34 1.62 8.21 16.15
CA ASN A 34 0.46 7.33 16.03
C ASN A 34 0.74 6.01 15.28
N THR A 35 2.00 5.58 15.24
CA THR A 35 2.40 4.40 14.46
C THR A 35 3.43 3.57 15.22
N ILE A 36 3.30 2.25 15.17
CA ILE A 36 4.37 1.31 15.53
C ILE A 36 5.12 0.97 14.25
N TYR A 37 6.38 1.40 14.15
CA TYR A 37 7.26 1.06 13.03
C TYR A 37 8.23 -0.07 13.41
N GLN A 38 8.56 -0.92 12.44
CA GLN A 38 9.62 -1.90 12.56
C GLN A 38 10.39 -2.12 11.26
N ASN A 39 11.70 -2.23 11.40
CA ASN A 39 12.58 -2.71 10.33
C ASN A 39 12.62 -4.24 10.38
N LEU A 40 12.48 -4.89 9.22
CA LEU A 40 12.44 -6.35 9.06
C LEU A 40 13.72 -6.90 8.40
N ASN A 41 14.77 -6.08 8.36
CA ASN A 41 16.14 -6.38 7.93
C ASN A 41 16.24 -7.02 6.53
N ASP A 42 15.41 -6.55 5.59
CA ASP A 42 15.38 -7.04 4.21
C ASP A 42 15.31 -8.58 4.13
N SER A 43 14.43 -9.15 4.96
CA SER A 43 14.25 -10.60 5.08
C SER A 43 13.79 -11.19 3.75
N SER A 44 14.64 -12.04 3.16
CA SER A 44 14.38 -12.68 1.87
C SER A 44 13.66 -14.02 2.04
N LEU A 45 12.63 -14.24 1.23
CA LEU A 45 11.84 -15.45 1.16
C LEU A 45 12.14 -16.20 -0.14
N PHE A 46 12.77 -17.36 -0.01
CA PHE A 46 13.04 -18.29 -1.11
C PHE A 46 12.04 -19.46 -1.11
N TYR A 47 12.26 -20.41 -2.02
CA TYR A 47 11.48 -21.65 -2.08
C TYR A 47 11.51 -22.42 -0.76
N ASN A 48 10.36 -22.93 -0.36
CA ASN A 48 10.15 -23.74 0.86
C ASN A 48 10.59 -23.03 2.16
N GLN A 49 10.56 -21.69 2.17
CA GLN A 49 10.81 -20.88 3.36
C GLN A 49 9.53 -20.19 3.82
N SER A 50 9.59 -19.66 5.05
CA SER A 50 8.55 -18.80 5.60
C SER A 50 9.13 -17.68 6.43
N ILE A 51 8.49 -16.51 6.39
CA ILE A 51 8.76 -15.38 7.28
C ILE A 51 7.51 -15.16 8.12
N VAL A 52 7.67 -14.97 9.43
CA VAL A 52 6.58 -14.64 10.35
C VAL A 52 6.83 -13.24 10.89
N ILE A 53 5.78 -12.42 10.92
CA ILE A 53 5.83 -11.05 11.39
C ILE A 53 4.89 -10.90 12.57
N ASP A 54 5.42 -10.41 13.69
CA ASP A 54 4.68 -9.79 14.79
C ASP A 54 4.69 -8.28 14.49
N LEU A 55 3.54 -7.73 14.10
CA LEU A 55 3.43 -6.37 13.58
C LEU A 55 3.30 -5.34 14.69
N ASN A 56 2.64 -5.69 15.79
CA ASN A 56 2.42 -4.81 16.94
C ASN A 56 3.44 -5.00 18.08
N LYS A 57 4.36 -5.97 17.95
CA LYS A 57 5.43 -6.31 18.92
C LYS A 57 4.89 -6.81 20.27
N ASP A 58 3.76 -7.51 20.27
CA ASP A 58 3.20 -8.10 21.50
C ASP A 58 3.63 -9.55 21.76
N GLY A 59 4.54 -10.08 20.94
CA GLY A 59 5.06 -11.44 21.03
C GLY A 59 4.19 -12.48 20.31
N ILE A 60 3.09 -12.06 19.68
CA ILE A 60 2.20 -12.92 18.92
C ILE A 60 2.41 -12.68 17.42
N ALA A 61 2.50 -13.77 16.67
CA ALA A 61 2.62 -13.69 15.22
C ALA A 61 1.32 -13.19 14.57
N ASP A 62 1.43 -12.18 13.71
CA ASP A 62 0.31 -11.53 13.03
C ASP A 62 0.14 -11.97 11.57
N PHE A 63 1.25 -12.16 10.85
CA PHE A 63 1.25 -12.54 9.44
C PHE A 63 2.33 -13.58 9.14
N ARG A 64 2.05 -14.49 8.21
CA ARG A 64 3.01 -15.46 7.69
C ARG A 64 3.13 -15.35 6.18
N PHE A 65 4.34 -15.11 5.72
CA PHE A 65 4.73 -15.24 4.32
C PHE A 65 5.24 -16.65 4.06
N SER A 66 4.90 -17.21 2.91
CA SER A 66 5.37 -18.53 2.50
C SER A 66 5.49 -18.64 1.00
N ASN A 67 6.41 -19.50 0.54
CA ASN A 67 6.48 -19.93 -0.84
C ASN A 67 6.09 -21.41 -0.92
N VAL A 68 4.98 -21.70 -1.58
CA VAL A 68 4.39 -23.05 -1.63
C VAL A 68 4.21 -23.52 -3.06
N LEU A 69 4.37 -24.83 -3.27
CA LEU A 69 3.94 -25.50 -4.48
C LEU A 69 2.56 -26.12 -4.20
N ILE A 70 1.54 -25.73 -4.96
CA ILE A 70 0.20 -26.32 -4.88
C ILE A 70 -0.13 -27.03 -6.18
N GLN A 71 -1.08 -27.96 -6.13
CA GLN A 71 -1.62 -28.63 -7.31
C GLN A 71 -3.11 -28.32 -7.41
N GLU A 72 -3.54 -27.82 -8.56
CA GLU A 72 -4.93 -27.49 -8.86
C GLU A 72 -5.22 -27.81 -10.33
N ASN A 73 -6.37 -28.41 -10.64
CA ASN A 73 -6.77 -28.76 -12.01
C ASN A 73 -5.68 -29.50 -12.82
N ASN A 74 -4.96 -30.43 -12.16
CA ASN A 74 -3.80 -31.17 -12.72
C ASN A 74 -2.60 -30.32 -13.16
N ALA A 75 -2.53 -29.05 -12.73
CA ALA A 75 -1.37 -28.19 -12.90
C ALA A 75 -0.70 -27.87 -11.56
N PHE A 76 0.61 -27.62 -11.58
CA PHE A 76 1.36 -27.21 -10.39
C PHE A 76 1.61 -25.70 -10.42
N TYR A 77 1.35 -25.04 -9.29
CA TYR A 77 1.52 -23.60 -9.14
C TYR A 77 2.49 -23.32 -8.01
N LEU A 78 3.54 -22.57 -8.31
CA LEU A 78 4.40 -21.96 -7.30
C LEU A 78 3.79 -20.63 -6.88
N GLN A 79 3.50 -20.47 -5.59
CA GLN A 79 2.85 -19.28 -5.06
C GLN A 79 3.67 -18.66 -3.94
N PHE A 80 3.99 -17.38 -4.09
CA PHE A 80 4.33 -16.54 -2.95
C PHE A 80 3.03 -16.01 -2.37
N LYS A 81 2.74 -16.35 -1.11
CA LYS A 81 1.49 -15.99 -0.45
C LYS A 81 1.70 -15.43 0.94
N VAL A 82 0.71 -14.66 1.38
CA VAL A 82 0.61 -14.17 2.76
C VAL A 82 -0.62 -14.77 3.38
N LYS A 83 -0.48 -15.21 4.62
CA LYS A 83 -1.59 -15.65 5.47
C LYS A 83 -1.69 -14.71 6.66
N PRO A 84 -2.82 -14.01 6.86
CA PRO A 84 -3.07 -13.37 8.14
C PRO A 84 -3.28 -14.47 9.19
N LEU A 85 -2.76 -14.22 10.39
CA LEU A 85 -2.95 -15.09 11.54
C LEU A 85 -4.01 -14.46 12.45
N ASN A 86 -4.63 -15.29 13.29
CA ASN A 86 -5.72 -14.85 14.17
C ASN A 86 -6.87 -14.22 13.36
N SER A 87 -7.44 -13.10 13.83
CA SER A 87 -8.48 -12.33 13.14
C SER A 87 -7.93 -11.18 12.27
N ASN A 88 -6.61 -11.17 12.01
CA ASN A 88 -5.99 -10.15 11.17
C ASN A 88 -6.44 -10.28 9.70
N LYS A 89 -6.27 -9.22 8.91
CA LYS A 89 -6.84 -9.16 7.56
C LYS A 89 -5.83 -8.66 6.54
N LEU A 90 -5.97 -9.17 5.32
CA LEU A 90 -5.30 -8.71 4.11
C LEU A 90 -6.31 -8.01 3.20
N LEU A 91 -5.88 -6.98 2.49
CA LEU A 91 -6.72 -6.35 1.48
C LEU A 91 -6.54 -7.09 0.15
N THR A 92 -7.58 -7.71 -0.39
CA THR A 92 -7.55 -8.45 -1.67
C THR A 92 -8.37 -7.76 -2.74
N VAL A 93 -8.07 -8.06 -4.00
CA VAL A 93 -8.89 -7.63 -5.15
C VAL A 93 -10.02 -8.64 -5.37
N THR A 94 -11.27 -8.18 -5.53
CA THR A 94 -12.48 -9.01 -5.58
C THR A 94 -12.76 -9.63 -6.96
N VAL A 95 -11.84 -9.51 -7.92
CA VAL A 95 -12.07 -9.89 -9.32
C VAL A 95 -11.08 -10.99 -9.70
N ASP A 96 -11.61 -12.14 -10.09
CA ASP A 96 -10.94 -13.30 -10.68
C ASP A 96 -10.17 -14.23 -9.72
N GLU A 97 -9.15 -13.74 -9.02
CA GLU A 97 -8.35 -14.54 -8.07
C GLU A 97 -7.97 -13.67 -6.86
N PRO A 98 -7.95 -14.21 -5.62
CA PRO A 98 -7.68 -13.42 -4.43
C PRO A 98 -6.20 -13.09 -4.31
N PHE A 99 -5.71 -12.23 -5.20
CA PHE A 99 -4.42 -11.57 -5.07
C PHE A 99 -4.52 -10.50 -4.00
N VAL A 100 -3.45 -10.36 -3.22
CA VAL A 100 -3.37 -9.26 -2.27
C VAL A 100 -3.10 -7.95 -3.02
N ALA A 101 -3.77 -6.89 -2.60
CA ALA A 101 -3.58 -5.55 -3.13
C ALA A 101 -2.10 -5.13 -3.02
N CYS A 102 -1.64 -4.41 -4.04
CA CYS A 102 -0.29 -3.86 -4.13
C CYS A 102 -0.39 -2.34 -4.19
N MET A 103 -0.11 -1.66 -3.09
CA MET A 103 -0.19 -0.21 -3.00
C MET A 103 1.16 0.46 -3.26
N ASN A 104 1.11 1.67 -3.81
CA ASN A 104 2.25 2.55 -3.95
C ASN A 104 2.48 3.34 -2.65
N ALA A 105 3.67 3.93 -2.53
CA ALA A 105 3.94 4.88 -1.45
C ALA A 105 2.93 6.04 -1.49
N ASN A 106 2.57 6.54 -0.31
CA ASN A 106 1.65 7.66 -0.09
C ASN A 106 0.17 7.38 -0.38
N GLU A 107 -0.20 6.17 -0.81
CA GLU A 107 -1.61 5.78 -0.88
C GLU A 107 -2.21 5.58 0.52
N THR A 108 -3.49 5.91 0.68
CA THR A 108 -4.16 5.76 1.98
C THR A 108 -4.77 4.37 2.11
N ILE A 109 -4.41 3.66 3.18
CA ILE A 109 -4.98 2.38 3.57
C ILE A 109 -6.07 2.66 4.60
N GLY A 110 -7.32 2.70 4.15
CA GLY A 110 -8.49 2.91 4.98
C GLY A 110 -8.88 1.69 5.83
N ILE A 111 -9.80 1.89 6.77
CA ILE A 111 -10.40 0.79 7.54
C ILE A 111 -11.45 0.05 6.71
N THR A 112 -12.29 0.80 6.00
CA THR A 112 -13.27 0.25 5.07
C THR A 112 -12.61 0.11 3.70
N PRO A 113 -12.71 -1.06 3.04
CA PRO A 113 -12.16 -1.22 1.72
C PRO A 113 -13.01 -0.46 0.70
N LEU A 114 -12.37 0.08 -0.34
CA LEU A 114 -13.06 0.68 -1.49
C LEU A 114 -13.14 -0.36 -2.61
N THR A 115 -14.21 -0.38 -3.40
CA THR A 115 -14.29 -1.23 -4.60
C THR A 115 -13.08 -0.97 -5.51
N PRO A 116 -12.42 -2.02 -6.06
CA PRO A 116 -12.79 -3.43 -6.05
C PRO A 116 -12.07 -4.26 -4.97
N TYR A 117 -11.82 -3.70 -3.79
CA TYR A 117 -11.09 -4.38 -2.73
C TYR A 117 -12.01 -4.92 -1.64
N GLU A 118 -11.55 -5.96 -0.95
CA GLU A 118 -12.17 -6.51 0.26
C GLU A 118 -11.12 -6.90 1.30
N TRP A 119 -11.50 -6.90 2.58
CA TRP A 119 -10.66 -7.45 3.64
C TRP A 119 -10.96 -8.93 3.82
N THR A 120 -9.91 -9.77 3.84
CA THR A 120 -10.03 -11.21 4.03
C THR A 120 -9.14 -11.72 5.16
N VAL A 121 -9.63 -12.76 5.85
CA VAL A 121 -8.86 -13.55 6.84
C VAL A 121 -8.20 -14.78 6.19
N SER A 122 -8.40 -14.97 4.89
CA SER A 122 -7.84 -16.10 4.14
C SER A 122 -6.41 -15.83 3.69
N ALA A 123 -5.67 -16.90 3.42
CA ALA A 123 -4.39 -16.78 2.74
C ALA A 123 -4.61 -16.38 1.28
N SER A 124 -3.76 -15.47 0.79
CA SER A 124 -3.91 -14.86 -0.53
C SER A 124 -2.56 -14.72 -1.21
N ALA A 125 -2.55 -14.85 -2.54
CA ALA A 125 -1.33 -14.85 -3.31
C ALA A 125 -0.82 -13.42 -3.55
N LEU A 126 0.50 -13.23 -3.47
CA LEU A 126 1.17 -12.03 -3.98
C LEU A 126 1.37 -12.19 -5.49
N VAL A 127 2.01 -13.29 -5.86
CA VAL A 127 2.28 -13.71 -7.24
C VAL A 127 2.19 -15.22 -7.35
N ILE A 128 1.81 -15.68 -8.54
CA ILE A 128 1.64 -17.09 -8.88
C ILE A 128 2.45 -17.39 -10.14
N LYS A 129 3.01 -18.59 -10.24
CA LYS A 129 3.60 -19.13 -11.46
C LYS A 129 3.11 -20.56 -11.69
N ASN A 130 2.42 -20.78 -12.80
CA ASN A 130 2.09 -22.12 -13.28
C ASN A 130 3.36 -22.80 -13.86
N ALA A 131 3.48 -24.12 -13.71
CA ALA A 131 4.52 -24.95 -14.32
C ALA A 131 4.51 -24.81 -15.85
N GLY A 132 5.37 -23.93 -16.38
CA GLY A 132 5.47 -23.62 -17.81
C GLY A 132 5.01 -22.21 -18.19
N SER A 133 4.42 -21.45 -17.26
CA SER A 133 4.02 -20.05 -17.48
C SER A 133 5.03 -19.04 -16.92
N ILE A 134 4.80 -17.79 -17.26
CA ILE A 134 5.40 -16.63 -16.61
C ILE A 134 4.76 -16.41 -15.23
N TRP A 135 5.42 -15.61 -14.39
CA TRP A 135 4.80 -15.13 -13.16
C TRP A 135 3.64 -14.18 -13.47
N GLU A 136 2.62 -14.23 -12.63
CA GLU A 136 1.38 -13.46 -12.70
C GLU A 136 1.03 -12.90 -11.31
N GLY A 137 0.17 -11.87 -11.28
CA GLY A 137 -0.24 -11.18 -10.06
C GLY A 137 0.28 -9.74 -9.94
N PRO A 138 -0.37 -8.91 -9.09
CA PRO A 138 -0.09 -7.48 -8.98
C PRO A 138 1.30 -7.19 -8.40
N TRP A 139 1.85 -8.15 -7.67
CA TRP A 139 3.17 -8.10 -7.06
C TRP A 139 4.29 -8.55 -8.00
N LYS A 140 4.06 -8.74 -9.31
CA LYS A 140 5.14 -9.15 -10.23
C LYS A 140 6.14 -8.02 -10.44
N ASN A 141 7.42 -8.27 -10.11
CA ASN A 141 8.54 -7.32 -10.28
C ASN A 141 8.28 -5.94 -9.68
N ARG A 142 7.72 -5.94 -8.47
CA ARG A 142 7.46 -4.73 -7.71
C ARG A 142 8.64 -4.43 -6.80
N THR A 143 8.97 -3.15 -6.67
CA THR A 143 10.00 -2.68 -5.75
C THR A 143 9.36 -1.65 -4.82
N ASP A 144 9.69 -1.72 -3.53
CA ASP A 144 9.23 -0.76 -2.51
C ASP A 144 7.72 -0.51 -2.55
N SER A 145 6.94 -1.59 -2.72
CA SER A 145 5.48 -1.56 -2.74
C SER A 145 4.90 -2.03 -1.41
N TYR A 146 3.66 -1.66 -1.12
CA TYR A 146 3.07 -1.77 0.21
C TYR A 146 1.89 -2.72 0.22
N LEU A 147 1.97 -3.69 1.11
CA LEU A 147 0.94 -4.67 1.39
C LEU A 147 0.01 -4.11 2.47
N PRO A 148 -1.25 -3.80 2.15
CA PRO A 148 -2.20 -3.30 3.13
C PRO A 148 -2.63 -4.42 4.06
N VAL A 149 -2.59 -4.14 5.36
CA VAL A 149 -2.96 -5.10 6.41
C VAL A 149 -3.84 -4.44 7.46
N GLN A 150 -4.62 -5.26 8.17
CA GLN A 150 -5.29 -4.86 9.39
C GLN A 150 -4.97 -5.81 10.53
N LEU A 151 -4.65 -5.23 11.68
CA LEU A 151 -4.64 -5.97 12.94
C LEU A 151 -6.00 -5.84 13.60
N GLU A 152 -6.50 -6.96 14.11
CA GLU A 152 -7.70 -6.98 14.95
C GLU A 152 -7.29 -7.29 16.39
N LYS A 153 -7.53 -6.33 17.30
CA LYS A 153 -7.20 -6.47 18.72
C LYS A 153 -8.39 -6.04 19.55
N ASN A 154 -8.94 -6.95 20.36
CA ASN A 154 -10.11 -6.71 21.19
C ASN A 154 -11.32 -6.15 20.40
N GLY A 155 -11.53 -6.63 19.17
CA GLY A 155 -12.59 -6.16 18.27
C GLY A 155 -12.33 -4.81 17.59
N ALA A 156 -11.22 -4.14 17.90
CA ALA A 156 -10.80 -2.91 17.23
C ALA A 156 -9.85 -3.21 16.07
N LEU A 157 -10.00 -2.46 14.98
CA LEU A 157 -9.18 -2.59 13.76
C LEU A 157 -8.14 -1.49 13.68
N TYR A 158 -6.92 -1.88 13.33
CA TYR A 158 -5.78 -0.99 13.16
C TYR A 158 -5.18 -1.20 11.77
N SER A 159 -5.22 -0.18 10.93
CA SER A 159 -4.62 -0.26 9.59
C SER A 159 -3.10 -0.23 9.66
N GLY A 160 -2.46 -1.02 8.80
CA GLY A 160 -1.01 -1.09 8.67
C GLY A 160 -0.57 -1.36 7.23
N TRP A 161 0.74 -1.36 7.04
CA TRP A 161 1.39 -1.73 5.79
C TRP A 161 2.64 -2.56 6.05
N ILE A 162 2.99 -3.42 5.09
CA ILE A 162 4.27 -4.13 5.03
C ILE A 162 4.93 -3.81 3.69
N ARG A 163 6.15 -3.27 3.70
CA ARG A 163 6.88 -2.93 2.48
C ARG A 163 7.61 -4.14 1.95
N ILE A 164 7.40 -4.42 0.67
CA ILE A 164 7.85 -5.62 -0.01
C ILE A 164 8.43 -5.25 -1.37
N SER A 165 9.50 -5.94 -1.74
CA SER A 165 9.96 -6.06 -3.12
C SER A 165 9.86 -7.50 -3.59
N SER A 166 9.62 -7.70 -4.88
CA SER A 166 9.59 -8.99 -5.52
C SER A 166 10.52 -9.00 -6.73
N SER A 167 11.20 -10.12 -6.90
CA SER A 167 11.94 -10.40 -8.12
C SER A 167 11.48 -11.74 -8.66
N ASN A 168 11.01 -11.75 -9.90
CA ASN A 168 10.59 -12.95 -10.58
C ASN A 168 11.72 -13.59 -11.44
N LEU A 169 12.88 -12.92 -11.48
CA LEU A 169 14.11 -13.39 -12.10
C LEU A 169 14.76 -14.46 -11.20
N TYR A 170 15.53 -15.38 -11.80
CA TYR A 170 16.17 -16.45 -11.03
C TYR A 170 17.34 -15.93 -10.16
N PRO A 171 17.36 -16.23 -8.84
CA PRO A 171 16.33 -16.94 -8.08
C PRO A 171 15.15 -16.02 -7.73
N ALA A 172 13.94 -16.49 -8.02
CA ALA A 172 12.72 -15.74 -7.73
C ALA A 172 12.55 -15.63 -6.21
N ARG A 173 12.24 -14.44 -5.72
CA ARG A 173 12.17 -14.14 -4.28
C ARG A 173 11.24 -12.98 -3.97
N ILE A 174 10.80 -12.97 -2.72
CA ILE A 174 10.19 -11.81 -2.06
C ILE A 174 11.16 -11.29 -1.01
N ILE A 175 11.29 -9.98 -0.87
CA ILE A 175 12.06 -9.32 0.19
C ILE A 175 11.08 -8.50 1.01
N VAL A 176 11.06 -8.73 2.32
CA VAL A 176 10.25 -7.97 3.27
C VAL A 176 11.17 -6.96 3.98
N HIS A 177 10.91 -5.67 3.78
CA HIS A 177 11.83 -4.60 4.18
C HIS A 177 11.55 -4.05 5.57
N ASP A 178 10.36 -3.47 5.75
CA ASP A 178 9.88 -2.85 6.96
C ASP A 178 8.35 -2.88 6.99
N ALA A 179 7.78 -2.54 8.15
CA ALA A 179 6.33 -2.51 8.32
C ALA A 179 5.94 -1.44 9.35
N ALA A 180 4.68 -1.00 9.25
CA ALA A 180 4.11 -0.11 10.25
C ALA A 180 2.61 -0.39 10.47
N VAL A 181 2.12 -0.10 11.67
CA VAL A 181 0.68 -0.18 12.00
C VAL A 181 0.26 1.01 12.85
N SER A 182 -0.93 1.55 12.61
CA SER A 182 -1.50 2.64 13.40
C SER A 182 -1.70 2.20 14.85
N THR A 183 -1.46 3.10 15.80
CA THR A 183 -1.81 2.90 17.22
C THR A 183 -3.23 3.36 17.54
N VAL A 184 -3.91 3.99 16.58
CA VAL A 184 -5.26 4.55 16.75
C VAL A 184 -6.25 3.68 15.98
N ALA A 185 -7.11 2.99 16.72
CA ALA A 185 -8.17 2.16 16.16
C ALA A 185 -9.10 2.95 15.23
N GLY A 186 -9.57 2.32 14.17
CA GLY A 186 -10.55 2.93 13.26
C GLY A 186 -9.99 4.05 12.39
N THR A 187 -8.67 4.24 12.35
CA THR A 187 -8.01 5.23 11.49
C THR A 187 -7.23 4.56 10.37
N GLY A 188 -7.24 5.20 9.19
CA GLY A 188 -6.40 4.78 8.08
C GLY A 188 -4.94 5.16 8.32
N ILE A 189 -4.04 4.54 7.55
CA ILE A 189 -2.60 4.85 7.54
C ILE A 189 -2.14 5.14 6.11
N THR A 190 -1.15 6.01 5.95
CA THR A 190 -0.52 6.25 4.66
C THR A 190 0.58 5.21 4.40
N ALA A 191 0.55 4.56 3.25
CA ALA A 191 1.57 3.59 2.85
C ALA A 191 2.97 4.24 2.86
N GLY A 192 3.89 3.67 3.62
CA GLY A 192 5.26 4.17 3.77
C GLY A 192 5.45 5.28 4.82
N SER A 193 4.39 5.74 5.49
CA SER A 193 4.52 6.68 6.61
C SER A 193 5.10 5.98 7.84
N LYS A 194 6.06 6.63 8.52
CA LYS A 194 6.67 6.17 9.76
C LYS A 194 6.07 6.87 10.96
#